data_AF-A0A026VRT4-F1
#
_entry.id   AF-A0A026VRT4-F1
#
_cell.length_a   1.000
_cell.length_b   1.000
_cell.length_c   1.000
_cell.angle_alpha   90.00
_cell.angle_beta   90.00
_cell.angle_gamma   90.00
#
_symmetry.space_group_name_H-M   'P 1'
#
loop_
_entity.id
_entity.type
_entity.pdbx_description
1 polymer ?
#
loop_
_entity_poly.entity_id
_entity_poly.type
_entity_poly.pdbx_seq_one_letter_code
_entity_poly.pdbx_strand_id
1 'polypeptide(L)'
;MAAVPETDHYQIRTIDLHVPDPTTITNVLTHALSMNFSEVAVECIDCPDLRQYRLVAPGLCGNPAILEIGSLSYLFPQARLDKKYYFKNILRQLNLTSQDNFIIGAGNHSYPPNYDHSE
;
A
#
# COMPACT_ATOMS: atom_id res chain seq x y z
N MET A 1 17.91 15.15 -10.94
CA MET A 1 16.90 14.07 -10.94
C MET A 1 17.29 13.08 -12.02
N ALA A 2 17.56 11.82 -11.68
CA ALA A 2 17.69 10.78 -12.69
C ALA A 2 16.32 10.57 -13.37
N ALA A 3 16.29 10.49 -14.70
CA ALA A 3 15.06 10.28 -15.44
C ALA A 3 14.43 8.92 -15.06
N VAL A 4 13.10 8.88 -14.90
CA VAL A 4 12.36 7.61 -14.79
C VAL A 4 12.52 6.89 -16.13
N PRO A 5 13.04 5.67 -16.18
CA PRO A 5 13.13 4.92 -17.43
C PRO A 5 11.73 4.78 -18.04
N GLU A 6 11.57 5.19 -19.30
CA GLU A 6 10.28 5.19 -19.99
C GLU A 6 9.73 3.77 -20.25
N THR A 7 10.55 2.72 -20.12
CA THR A 7 10.25 1.38 -20.63
C THR A 7 10.60 0.24 -19.67
N ASP A 8 10.39 0.39 -18.37
CA ASP A 8 10.41 -0.78 -17.48
C ASP A 8 9.12 -1.60 -17.68
N HIS A 9 9.27 -2.82 -18.18
CA HIS A 9 8.17 -3.78 -18.27
C HIS A 9 8.25 -4.76 -17.09
N TYR A 10 7.33 -4.65 -16.14
CA TYR A 10 7.26 -5.56 -14.99
C TYR A 10 6.46 -6.82 -15.34
N GLN A 11 6.84 -7.95 -14.76
CA GLN A 11 6.02 -9.16 -14.77
C GLN A 11 4.99 -9.04 -13.65
N ILE A 12 3.72 -8.87 -14.03
CA ILE A 12 2.63 -8.63 -13.09
C ILE A 12 1.67 -9.82 -13.14
N ARG A 13 1.30 -10.34 -11.97
CA ARG A 13 0.25 -11.34 -11.79
C ARG A 13 -0.85 -10.73 -10.94
N THR A 14 -2.08 -10.81 -11.44
CA THR A 14 -3.28 -10.40 -10.70
C THR A 14 -3.96 -11.63 -10.10
N ILE A 15 -4.47 -11.47 -8.88
CA ILE A 15 -5.19 -12.50 -8.14
C ILE A 15 -6.42 -11.84 -7.52
N ASP A 16 -7.60 -12.39 -7.79
CA ASP A 16 -8.82 -11.95 -7.14
C ASP A 16 -8.87 -12.51 -5.72
N LEU A 17 -9.07 -11.62 -4.75
CA LEU A 17 -9.20 -11.98 -3.34
C LEU A 17 -10.67 -12.20 -2.99
N HIS A 18 -10.92 -13.11 -2.04
CA HIS A 18 -12.23 -13.21 -1.44
C HIS A 18 -12.55 -11.93 -0.66
N VAL A 19 -13.71 -11.33 -0.92
CA VAL A 19 -14.21 -10.15 -0.22
C VAL A 19 -15.36 -10.60 0.68
N PRO A 20 -15.09 -10.91 1.97
CA PRO A 20 -16.13 -11.28 2.93
C PRO A 20 -17.04 -10.08 3.24
N ASP A 21 -18.23 -10.36 3.76
CA ASP A 21 -19.12 -9.30 4.22
C ASP A 21 -18.52 -8.58 5.46
N PRO A 22 -18.86 -7.28 5.64
CA PRO A 22 -18.32 -6.50 6.76
C PRO A 22 -18.59 -7.12 8.14
N THR A 23 -19.74 -7.76 8.35
CA THR A 23 -20.11 -8.37 9.63
C THR A 23 -19.22 -9.56 9.96
N THR A 24 -18.87 -10.37 8.96
CA THR A 24 -17.88 -11.45 9.13
C THR A 24 -16.53 -10.89 9.56
N ILE A 25 -16.07 -9.80 8.94
CA ILE A 25 -14.80 -9.15 9.32
C ILE A 25 -14.84 -8.62 10.75
N THR A 26 -15.88 -7.87 11.13
CA THR A 26 -15.98 -7.30 12.49
C THR A 26 -16.03 -8.40 13.54
N ASN A 27 -16.75 -9.49 13.29
CA ASN A 27 -16.87 -10.62 14.23
C ASN A 27 -15.52 -11.33 14.43
N VAL A 28 -14.82 -11.66 13.33
CA VAL A 28 -13.53 -12.36 13.40
C VAL A 28 -12.48 -11.50 14.09
N LEU A 29 -12.39 -10.21 13.73
CA LEU A 29 -11.44 -9.29 14.34
C LEU A 29 -11.74 -9.06 15.82
N THR A 30 -13.00 -8.84 16.19
CA THR A 30 -13.39 -8.68 17.61
C THR A 30 -12.98 -9.89 18.42
N HIS A 31 -13.30 -11.10 17.94
CA HIS A 31 -12.95 -12.32 18.64
C HIS A 31 -11.43 -12.48 18.79
N ALA A 32 -10.67 -12.32 17.71
CA ALA A 32 -9.22 -12.54 17.72
C ALA A 32 -8.46 -11.50 18.57
N LEU A 33 -8.86 -10.23 18.49
CA LEU A 33 -8.24 -9.17 19.27
C LEU A 33 -8.54 -9.31 20.76
N SER A 34 -9.76 -9.71 21.15
CA SER A 34 -10.14 -9.89 22.56
C SER A 34 -9.36 -10.99 23.28
N MET A 35 -8.68 -11.87 22.55
CA MET A 35 -7.75 -12.84 23.16
C MET A 35 -6.44 -12.20 23.63
N ASN A 36 -6.10 -11.01 23.14
CA ASN A 36 -4.80 -10.36 23.35
C ASN A 36 -4.91 -8.98 24.02
N PHE A 37 -6.09 -8.36 24.02
CA PHE A 37 -6.36 -7.03 24.58
C PHE A 37 -7.50 -7.09 25.59
N SER A 38 -7.40 -6.30 26.67
CA SER A 38 -8.41 -6.26 27.73
C SER A 38 -9.72 -5.60 27.31
N GLU A 39 -9.66 -4.64 26.39
CA GLU A 39 -10.81 -3.92 25.84
C GLU A 39 -10.67 -3.84 24.33
N VAL A 40 -11.74 -4.18 23.61
CA VAL A 40 -11.77 -4.22 22.14
C VAL A 40 -13.14 -3.73 21.67
N ALA A 41 -13.12 -2.82 20.70
CA ALA A 41 -14.28 -2.42 19.91
C ALA A 41 -13.89 -2.46 18.43
N VAL A 42 -14.68 -3.18 17.61
CA VAL A 42 -14.48 -3.24 16.16
C VAL A 42 -15.82 -2.94 15.49
N GLU A 43 -15.85 -1.91 14.67
CA GLU A 43 -17.05 -1.43 14.01
C GLU A 43 -16.77 -1.15 12.54
N CYS A 44 -17.75 -1.41 11.68
CA CYS A 44 -17.72 -0.95 10.30
C CYS A 44 -18.40 0.43 10.24
N ILE A 45 -17.60 1.46 10.05
CA ILE A 45 -18.05 2.85 9.99
C ILE A 45 -17.74 3.44 8.60
N ASP A 46 -18.37 4.57 8.29
CA ASP A 46 -17.96 5.38 7.15
C ASP A 46 -16.51 5.86 7.36
N CYS A 47 -15.73 5.82 6.27
CA CYS A 47 -14.33 6.25 6.32
C CYS A 47 -14.27 7.75 6.68
N PRO A 48 -13.60 8.13 7.78
CA PRO A 48 -13.43 9.54 8.11
C PRO A 48 -12.54 10.21 7.06
N ASP A 49 -12.63 11.54 6.94
CA ASP A 49 -11.77 12.29 6.04
C ASP A 49 -10.30 12.17 6.47
N LEU A 50 -9.55 11.36 5.74
CA LEU A 50 -8.18 11.01 6.10
C LEU A 50 -7.19 12.18 5.97
N ARG A 51 -7.58 13.28 5.32
CA ARG A 51 -6.78 14.51 5.27
C ARG A 51 -6.59 15.13 6.66
N GLN A 52 -7.52 14.86 7.59
CA GLN A 52 -7.40 15.26 8.99
C GLN A 52 -6.21 14.59 9.70
N TYR A 53 -5.76 13.43 9.18
CA TYR A 53 -4.60 12.68 9.68
C TYR A 53 -3.37 12.88 8.79
N ARG A 54 -3.28 14.01 8.07
CA ARG A 54 -2.15 14.39 7.20
C ARG A 54 -1.93 13.46 6.00
N LEU A 55 -2.96 12.71 5.58
CA LEU A 55 -2.92 11.99 4.31
C LEU A 55 -3.33 12.91 3.14
N VAL A 56 -2.83 12.61 1.93
CA VAL A 56 -3.11 13.42 0.73
C VAL A 56 -4.51 13.18 0.15
N ALA A 57 -5.11 12.04 0.47
CA ALA A 57 -6.41 11.61 -0.03
C ALA A 57 -7.45 11.58 1.10
N PRO A 58 -8.74 11.79 0.79
CA PRO A 58 -9.81 11.82 1.79
C PRO A 58 -10.19 10.44 2.34
N GLY A 59 -9.76 9.34 1.71
CA GLY A 59 -10.17 7.99 2.12
C GLY A 59 -9.36 6.89 1.43
N LEU A 60 -9.60 5.65 1.86
CA LEU A 60 -9.00 4.41 1.30
C LEU A 60 -10.01 3.55 0.52
N CYS A 61 -11.26 3.99 0.42
CA CYS A 61 -12.34 3.29 -0.29
C CYS A 61 -12.20 3.43 -1.82
N GLY A 62 -13.05 2.72 -2.57
CA GLY A 62 -13.08 2.75 -4.05
C GLY A 62 -12.79 1.36 -4.63
N ASN A 63 -11.69 1.24 -5.37
CA ASN A 63 -11.22 -0.03 -5.94
C ASN A 63 -9.94 -0.50 -5.23
N PRO A 64 -10.03 -1.02 -3.99
CA PRO A 64 -8.85 -1.37 -3.20
C PRO A 64 -8.11 -2.56 -3.80
N ALA A 65 -6.78 -2.49 -3.81
CA ALA A 65 -5.90 -3.57 -4.22
C ALA A 65 -4.65 -3.62 -3.34
N ILE A 66 -4.08 -4.81 -3.19
CA ILE A 66 -2.78 -5.01 -2.53
C ILE A 66 -1.71 -5.13 -3.61
N LEU A 67 -0.69 -4.28 -3.52
CA LEU A 67 0.50 -4.37 -4.36
C LEU A 67 1.66 -4.99 -3.56
N GLU A 68 2.01 -6.22 -3.89
CA GLU A 68 3.25 -6.85 -3.42
C GLU A 68 4.32 -6.71 -4.49
N ILE A 69 5.42 -6.00 -4.18
CA ILE A 69 6.45 -5.65 -5.17
C ILE A 69 7.81 -6.12 -4.68
N GLY A 70 8.49 -6.88 -5.53
CA GLY A 70 9.86 -7.33 -5.29
C GLY A 70 9.92 -8.60 -4.44
N SER A 71 10.97 -8.71 -3.62
CA SER A 71 11.21 -9.87 -2.76
C SER A 71 12.22 -9.49 -1.68
N LEU A 72 12.07 -10.05 -0.48
CA LEU A 72 13.08 -9.91 0.59
C LEU A 72 14.45 -10.48 0.18
N SER A 73 14.49 -11.43 -0.77
CA SER A 73 15.74 -11.94 -1.35
C SER A 73 16.55 -10.87 -2.11
N TYR A 74 15.95 -9.72 -2.43
CA TYR A 74 16.66 -8.60 -3.03
C TYR A 74 17.38 -7.73 -1.99
N LEU A 75 17.12 -7.95 -0.70
CA LEU A 75 17.77 -7.24 0.39
C LEU A 75 18.86 -8.07 1.06
N PHE A 76 18.68 -9.39 1.15
CA PHE A 76 19.57 -10.28 1.90
C PHE A 76 20.09 -11.45 1.05
N PRO A 77 21.34 -11.93 1.27
CA PRO A 77 22.32 -11.42 2.25
C PRO A 77 23.01 -10.13 1.78
N GLN A 78 22.99 -9.84 0.48
CA GLN A 78 23.54 -8.62 -0.11
C GLN A 78 22.47 -7.93 -0.95
N ALA A 79 22.29 -6.63 -0.72
CA ALA A 79 21.27 -5.84 -1.40
C ALA A 79 21.52 -5.74 -2.91
N ARG A 80 20.47 -5.98 -3.68
CA ARG A 80 20.41 -5.82 -5.13
C ARG A 80 19.94 -4.43 -5.52
N LEU A 81 20.88 -3.51 -5.68
CA LEU A 81 20.59 -2.09 -5.98
C LEU A 81 20.01 -1.87 -7.39
N ASP A 82 20.09 -2.88 -8.27
CA ASP A 82 19.42 -2.90 -9.58
C ASP A 82 17.91 -3.09 -9.48
N LYS A 83 17.41 -3.59 -8.34
CA LYS A 83 15.97 -3.83 -8.13
C LYS A 83 15.26 -2.57 -7.68
N LYS A 84 14.99 -1.70 -8.67
CA LYS A 84 14.20 -0.48 -8.52
C LYS A 84 12.84 -0.65 -9.19
N TYR A 85 11.81 -0.09 -8.56
CA TYR A 85 10.43 -0.16 -9.04
C TYR A 85 9.83 1.24 -9.01
N TYR A 86 9.14 1.62 -10.08
CA TYR A 86 8.48 2.91 -10.18
C TYR A 86 6.97 2.70 -10.20
N PHE A 87 6.28 3.14 -9.15
CA PHE A 87 4.83 2.97 -9.04
C PHE A 87 4.07 3.51 -10.26
N LYS A 88 4.49 4.67 -10.80
CA LYS A 88 3.89 5.23 -12.03
C LYS A 88 3.96 4.29 -13.23
N ASN A 89 5.05 3.54 -13.39
CA ASN A 89 5.20 2.59 -14.49
C ASN A 89 4.33 1.35 -14.26
N ILE A 90 4.28 0.84 -13.02
CA ILE A 90 3.41 -0.28 -12.62
C ILE A 90 1.93 0.06 -12.87
N LEU A 91 1.48 1.20 -12.35
CA LEU A 91 0.11 1.67 -12.52
C LEU A 91 -0.25 1.84 -14.00
N ARG A 92 0.66 2.36 -14.82
CA ARG A 92 0.46 2.47 -16.28
C ARG A 92 0.27 1.08 -16.93
N GLN A 93 1.08 0.09 -16.57
CA GLN A 93 0.92 -1.28 -17.09
C GLN A 93 -0.41 -1.92 -16.65
N LEU A 94 -0.92 -1.54 -15.48
CA LEU A 94 -2.22 -1.96 -14.96
C LEU A 94 -3.40 -1.12 -15.51
N ASN A 95 -3.15 -0.17 -16.41
CA ASN A 95 -4.14 0.80 -16.91
C ASN A 95 -4.79 1.68 -15.81
N LEU A 96 -4.14 1.81 -14.65
CA LEU A 96 -4.55 2.68 -13.54
C LEU A 96 -3.90 4.06 -13.71
N THR A 97 -4.33 4.80 -14.73
CA THR A 97 -3.69 6.07 -15.13
C THR A 97 -4.41 7.32 -14.64
N SER A 98 -5.51 7.15 -13.91
CA SER A 98 -6.27 8.23 -13.28
C SER A 98 -5.47 8.95 -12.19
N GLN A 99 -5.87 10.17 -11.85
CA GLN A 99 -5.19 10.99 -10.82
C GLN A 99 -5.64 10.66 -9.39
N ASP A 100 -6.63 9.79 -9.22
CA ASP A 100 -7.21 9.38 -7.94
C ASP A 100 -6.55 8.12 -7.33
N ASN A 101 -5.47 7.61 -7.94
CA ASN A 101 -4.69 6.51 -7.38
C ASN A 101 -3.96 6.95 -6.11
N PHE A 102 -4.43 6.47 -4.95
CA PHE A 102 -3.79 6.69 -3.66
C PHE A 102 -3.09 5.41 -3.18
N ILE A 103 -1.76 5.47 -3.01
CA ILE A 103 -0.94 4.34 -2.55
C ILE A 103 -0.41 4.66 -1.15
N ILE A 104 -0.61 3.73 -0.22
CA ILE A 104 -0.04 3.74 1.13
C ILE A 104 0.59 2.38 1.42
N GLY A 105 1.65 2.34 2.22
CA GLY A 105 2.29 1.10 2.61
C GLY A 105 3.69 1.30 3.18
N ALA A 106 4.45 0.21 3.22
CA ALA A 106 5.83 0.18 3.68
C ALA A 106 6.72 -0.47 2.62
N GLY A 107 7.96 -0.01 2.52
CA GLY A 107 8.93 -0.54 1.58
C GLY A 107 10.31 0.08 1.75
N ASN A 108 11.29 -0.46 1.03
CA ASN A 108 12.63 0.10 0.99
C ASN A 108 12.76 1.06 -0.21
N HIS A 109 13.40 2.20 -0.02
CA HIS A 109 13.63 3.19 -1.08
C HIS A 109 15.15 3.37 -1.31
N SER A 110 15.55 3.73 -2.53
CA SER A 110 16.95 4.00 -2.84
C SER A 110 17.22 5.51 -3.01
N TYR A 111 17.87 6.13 -2.00
CA TYR A 111 18.67 7.40 -2.00
C TYR A 111 18.06 8.77 -2.45
N PRO A 112 18.40 9.87 -1.73
CA PRO A 112 17.84 10.20 -0.42
C PRO A 112 16.42 10.80 -0.54
N PRO A 113 15.56 10.65 0.47
CA PRO A 113 14.37 11.47 0.58
C PRO A 113 14.79 12.83 1.16
N ASN A 114 14.55 13.92 0.45
CA ASN A 114 14.49 15.23 1.09
C ASN A 114 13.20 15.23 1.93
N TYR A 115 13.22 14.59 3.09
CA TYR A 115 12.31 14.99 4.14
C TYR A 115 12.91 16.26 4.74
N ASP A 116 12.18 17.36 4.65
CA ASP A 116 12.46 18.51 5.47
C ASP A 116 12.41 18.03 6.93
N HIS A 117 13.58 17.96 7.56
CA HIS A 117 13.74 17.58 8.96
C HIS A 117 13.60 18.80 9.88
N SER A 118 13.01 19.91 9.42
CA SER A 118 12.54 20.95 10.32
C SER A 118 11.32 20.46 11.11
N GLU A 119 11.58 19.68 12.15
CA GLU A 119 10.84 19.78 13.41
C GLU A 119 11.74 20.45 14.46
#